data_AF-A0A519KJN2-F1
#
_entry.id   AF-A0A519KJN2-F1
#
_cell.length_a   1.000
_cell.length_b   1.000
_cell.length_c   1.000
_cell.angle_alpha   90.00
_cell.angle_beta   90.00
_cell.angle_gamma   90.00
#
_symmetry.space_group_name_H-M   'P 1'
#
loop_
_entity.id
_entity.type
_entity.pdbx_description
1 polymer ?
#
loop_
_entity_poly.entity_id
_entity_poly.type
_entity_poly.pdbx_seq_one_letter_code
_entity_poly.pdbx_strand_id
1 'polypeptide(L)'
;MHQHSDRTCRRIHVVGSALVLAALAAAVVTLNPWWLMAMPLVGYGFAWVGHFFFEKNRPATFQYPLWSLMGDWRMFFETISGQRKF
;
A
#
# COMPACT_ATOMS: atom_id res chain seq x y z
N MET A 1 15.70 -5.74 6.67
CA MET A 1 14.52 -4.94 6.30
C MET A 1 13.47 -5.04 7.42
N HIS A 2 13.56 -4.16 8.42
CA HIS A 2 12.67 -4.05 9.59
C HIS A 2 11.65 -2.91 9.37
N GLN A 3 11.04 -2.81 8.18
CA GLN A 3 10.02 -1.76 7.91
C GLN A 3 8.58 -2.25 8.10
N HIS A 4 8.40 -3.55 8.24
CA HIS A 4 7.11 -4.23 8.26
C HIS A 4 7.09 -5.31 9.34
N SER A 5 7.59 -4.97 10.53
CA SER A 5 7.70 -5.91 11.65
C SER A 5 6.34 -6.04 12.34
N ASP A 6 5.61 -4.93 12.42
CA ASP A 6 4.26 -4.89 12.99
C ASP A 6 3.22 -5.54 12.06
N ARG A 7 2.35 -6.37 12.63
CA ARG A 7 1.28 -7.06 11.87
C ARG A 7 0.24 -6.07 11.36
N THR A 8 -0.09 -5.05 12.15
CA THR A 8 -1.11 -4.06 11.81
C THR A 8 -0.62 -3.14 10.69
N CYS A 9 0.65 -2.71 10.75
CA CYS A 9 1.31 -1.98 9.68
C CYS A 9 1.20 -2.72 8.32
N ARG A 10 1.52 -4.02 8.30
CA ARG A 10 1.38 -4.86 7.09
C ARG A 10 -0.05 -4.95 6.59
N ARG A 11 -1.03 -5.14 7.47
CA ARG A 11 -2.44 -5.23 7.09
C ARG A 11 -2.96 -3.94 6.49
N ILE A 12 -2.59 -2.79 7.08
CA ILE A 12 -2.95 -1.46 6.57
C ILE A 12 -2.38 -1.26 5.16
N HIS A 13 -1.14 -1.69 4.93
CA HIS A 13 -0.53 -1.69 3.59
C HIS A 13 -1.31 -2.55 2.60
N VAL A 14 -1.64 -3.79 2.97
CA VAL A 14 -2.41 -4.70 2.11
C VAL A 14 -3.80 -4.12 1.78
N VAL A 15 -4.47 -3.53 2.77
CA VAL A 15 -5.77 -2.86 2.57
C VAL A 15 -5.61 -1.63 1.67
N GLY A 16 -4.57 -0.81 1.87
CA GLY A 16 -4.26 0.33 1.03
C GLY A 16 -4.05 -0.08 -0.43
N SER A 17 -3.23 -1.11 -0.69
CA SER A 17 -2.99 -1.66 -2.03
C SER A 17 -4.27 -2.22 -2.66
N ALA A 18 -5.14 -2.88 -1.89
CA ALA A 18 -6.44 -3.34 -2.38
C ALA A 18 -7.34 -2.17 -2.82
N LEU A 19 -7.37 -1.09 -2.04
CA LEU A 19 -8.15 0.10 -2.38
C LEU A 19 -7.59 0.83 -3.60
N VAL A 20 -6.27 0.80 -3.83
CA VAL A 20 -5.67 1.31 -5.08
C VAL A 20 -6.17 0.53 -6.29
N LEU A 21 -6.26 -0.80 -6.20
CA LEU A 21 -6.84 -1.63 -7.26
C LEU A 21 -8.34 -1.36 -7.43
N ALA A 22 -9.08 -1.17 -6.34
CA ALA A 22 -10.50 -0.81 -6.40
C ALA A 22 -10.71 0.55 -7.07
N ALA A 23 -9.86 1.55 -6.76
CA ALA A 23 -9.88 2.85 -7.42
C ALA A 23 -9.53 2.74 -8.91
N LEU A 24 -8.55 1.91 -9.27
CA LEU A 24 -8.23 1.64 -10.67
C LEU A 24 -9.41 0.99 -11.41
N ALA A 25 -10.06 0.00 -10.79
CA ALA A 25 -11.27 -0.62 -11.36
C ALA A 25 -12.40 0.39 -11.51
N ALA A 26 -12.63 1.26 -10.53
CA ALA A 26 -13.60 2.34 -10.60
C ALA A 26 -13.26 3.34 -11.71
N ALA A 27 -11.98 3.69 -11.91
CA ALA A 27 -11.52 4.54 -13.00
C ALA A 27 -11.91 3.98 -14.37
N VAL A 28 -11.71 2.67 -14.57
CA VAL A 28 -12.05 1.98 -15.81
C VAL A 28 -13.56 1.87 -16.02
N VAL A 29 -14.32 1.51 -14.98
CA VAL A 29 -15.77 1.33 -15.06
C VAL A 29 -16.51 2.66 -15.26
N THR A 30 -16.08 3.70 -14.57
CA THR A 30 -16.73 5.04 -14.64
C THR A 30 -16.11 5.94 -15.69
N LEU A 31 -15.01 5.52 -16.33
CA LEU A 31 -14.17 6.33 -17.23
C LEU A 31 -13.79 7.71 -16.64
N ASN A 32 -13.76 7.80 -15.31
CA ASN A 32 -13.53 9.04 -14.60
C ASN A 32 -12.05 9.10 -14.13
N PRO A 33 -11.24 10.02 -14.70
CA PRO A 33 -9.81 10.11 -14.37
C PRO A 33 -9.56 10.58 -12.93
N TRP A 34 -10.56 11.14 -12.23
CA TRP A 34 -10.42 11.50 -10.81
C TRP A 34 -10.04 10.31 -9.93
N TRP A 35 -10.48 9.10 -10.29
CA TRP A 35 -10.08 7.88 -9.59
C TRP A 35 -8.58 7.57 -9.73
N LEU A 36 -7.93 7.99 -10.81
CA LEU A 36 -6.48 7.86 -10.97
C LEU A 36 -5.72 8.76 -10.00
N MET A 37 -6.28 9.92 -9.64
CA MET A 37 -5.71 10.77 -8.58
C MET A 37 -5.97 10.23 -7.18
N ALA A 38 -7.06 9.48 -6.99
CA ALA A 38 -7.34 8.80 -5.72
C ALA A 38 -6.32 7.68 -5.43
N MET A 39 -5.77 7.03 -6.46
CA MET A 39 -4.78 5.95 -6.30
C MET A 39 -3.56 6.34 -5.45
N PRO A 40 -2.77 7.38 -5.77
CA PRO A 40 -1.63 7.76 -4.92
C PRO A 40 -2.07 8.27 -3.55
N LEU A 41 -3.23 8.95 -3.46
CA LEU A 41 -3.73 9.47 -2.19
C LEU A 41 -4.05 8.34 -1.21
N VAL A 42 -4.74 7.30 -1.69
CA VAL A 42 -5.11 6.14 -0.89
C VAL A 42 -3.90 5.24 -0.63
N GLY A 43 -3.08 4.98 -1.65
CA GLY A 43 -1.88 4.16 -1.50
C GLY A 43 -0.91 4.74 -0.46
N TYR A 44 -0.49 6.00 -0.65
CA TYR A 44 0.43 6.66 0.29
C TYR A 44 -0.24 6.97 1.63
N GLY A 45 -1.51 7.38 1.65
CA GLY A 45 -2.23 7.67 2.88
C GLY A 45 -2.26 6.49 3.83
N PHE A 46 -2.64 5.30 3.34
CA PHE A 46 -2.65 4.08 4.16
C PHE A 46 -1.23 3.64 4.54
N ALA A 47 -0.29 3.64 3.60
CA ALA A 47 1.11 3.31 3.89
C ALA A 47 1.68 4.18 5.01
N TRP A 48 1.46 5.49 4.95
CA TRP A 48 1.93 6.45 5.96
C TRP A 48 1.25 6.24 7.30
N VAL A 49 -0.04 5.90 7.34
CA VAL A 49 -0.72 5.56 8.60
C VAL A 49 -0.05 4.34 9.26
N GLY A 50 0.25 3.29 8.49
CA GLY A 50 0.98 2.12 8.99
C GLY A 50 2.34 2.49 9.58
N HIS A 51 3.13 3.24 8.82
CA HIS A 51 4.49 3.62 9.20
C HIS A 51 4.54 4.60 10.37
N PHE A 52 3.72 5.64 10.40
CA PHE A 52 3.80 6.67 11.43
C PHE A 52 3.09 6.28 12.73
N PHE A 53 1.96 5.59 12.67
CA PHE A 53 1.18 5.26 13.87
C PHE A 53 1.58 3.92 14.51
N PHE A 54 1.91 2.91 13.70
CA PHE A 54 2.18 1.55 14.21
C PHE A 54 3.67 1.24 14.27
N GLU A 55 4.38 1.37 13.14
CA GLU A 55 5.81 1.06 13.06
C GLU A 55 6.67 2.21 13.66
N LYS A 56 6.09 3.42 13.75
CA LYS A 56 6.73 4.68 14.18
C LYS A 56 8.08 4.94 13.50
N ASN A 57 8.18 4.61 12.22
CA ASN A 57 9.38 4.79 11.42
C ASN A 57 9.13 5.71 10.21
N ARG A 58 10.21 6.17 9.58
CA ARG A 58 10.09 6.92 8.32
C ARG A 58 9.97 5.93 7.15
N PRO A 59 8.97 6.09 6.27
CA PRO A 59 8.82 5.27 5.08
C PRO A 59 10.08 5.26 4.21
N ALA A 60 10.47 4.08 3.68
CA ALA A 60 11.50 3.99 2.62
C ALA A 60 11.16 4.87 1.42
N THR A 61 9.88 5.20 1.21
CA THR A 61 9.41 6.03 0.10
C THR A 61 10.18 7.34 -0.05
N PHE A 62 10.65 7.92 1.05
CA PHE A 62 11.42 9.17 1.03
C PHE A 62 12.85 9.03 0.48
N GLN A 63 13.44 7.82 0.54
CA GLN A 63 14.78 7.56 0.02
C GLN A 63 14.76 6.78 -1.29
N TYR A 64 13.86 5.82 -1.42
CA TYR A 64 13.75 4.91 -2.55
C TYR A 64 12.27 4.67 -2.91
N PRO A 65 11.61 5.65 -3.56
CA PRO A 65 10.16 5.60 -3.80
C PRO A 65 9.72 4.38 -4.62
N LEU A 66 10.44 4.06 -5.71
CA LEU A 66 10.12 2.91 -6.55
C LEU A 66 10.35 1.57 -5.84
N TRP A 67 11.44 1.44 -5.09
CA TRP A 67 11.74 0.23 -4.33
C TRP A 67 10.74 0.00 -3.18
N SER A 68 10.31 1.08 -2.52
CA SER A 68 9.25 1.06 -1.52
C SER A 68 7.96 0.51 -2.14
N LEU A 69 7.53 1.09 -3.26
CA LEU A 69 6.32 0.67 -3.96
C LEU A 69 6.38 -0.80 -4.41
N MET A 70 7.51 -1.25 -4.97
CA MET A 70 7.72 -2.65 -5.33
C MET A 70 7.64 -3.58 -4.12
N GLY A 71 8.16 -3.14 -2.96
CA GLY A 71 8.05 -3.86 -1.71
C GLY A 71 6.61 -4.04 -1.24
N ASP A 72 5.80 -2.99 -1.36
CA ASP A 72 4.38 -2.99 -0.98
C ASP A 72 3.57 -3.94 -1.87
N TRP A 73 3.78 -3.88 -3.19
CA TRP A 73 3.14 -4.81 -4.13
C TRP A 73 3.56 -6.25 -3.89
N ARG A 74 4.85 -6.50 -3.66
CA ARG A 74 5.34 -7.85 -3.31
C ARG A 74 4.66 -8.37 -2.06
N MET A 75 4.54 -7.56 -1.01
CA MET A 75 3.83 -7.96 0.21
C MET A 75 2.36 -8.27 -0.05
N PHE A 76 1.69 -7.42 -0.84
CA PHE A 76 0.31 -7.62 -1.24
C PHE A 76 0.12 -8.95 -1.98
N PHE A 77 0.96 -9.25 -2.97
CA PHE A 77 0.94 -10.52 -3.70
C PHE A 77 1.25 -11.72 -2.82
N GLU A 78 2.27 -11.64 -1.96
CA GLU A 78 2.59 -12.72 -0.99
C GLU A 78 1.41 -13.00 -0.06
N THR A 79 0.64 -11.98 0.30
CA THR A 79 -0.50 -12.10 1.20
C THR A 79 -1.72 -12.71 0.50
N ILE A 80 -2.02 -12.27 -0.73
CA ILE A 80 -3.14 -12.83 -1.52
C ILE A 80 -2.85 -14.26 -1.99
N SER A 81 -1.59 -14.56 -2.35
CA SER A 81 -1.17 -15.90 -2.74
C SER A 81 -1.02 -16.87 -1.55
N GLY A 82 -1.22 -16.39 -0.32
CA GLY A 82 -1.10 -17.19 0.90
C GLY A 82 0.33 -17.53 1.31
N GLN A 83 1.35 -17.03 0.60
CA GLN A 83 2.76 -17.21 0.94
C GLN A 83 3.13 -16.52 2.26
N ARG A 84 2.44 -15.41 2.57
CA ARG A 84 2.60 -14.66 3.82
C ARG A 84 1.28 -14.61 4.57
N LYS A 85 1.32 -14.87 5.89
CA LYS A 85 0.14 -14.72 6.75
C LYS A 85 -0.25 -13.25 6.87
N PHE A 86 -1.55 -12.99 6.70
CA PHE A 86 -2.19 -11.70 6.92
C PHE A 86 -2.10 -11.24 8.38
#